data_AF-A0A2G4HN23-F1
#
_entry.id   AF-A0A2G4HN23-F1
#
_cell.length_a   1.000
_cell.length_b   1.000
_cell.length_c   1.000
_cell.angle_alpha   90.00
_cell.angle_beta   90.00
_cell.angle_gamma   90.00
#
_symmetry.space_group_name_H-M   'P 1'
#
loop_
_entity.id
_entity.type
_entity.pdbx_description
1 polymer ?
#
loop_
_entity_poly.entity_id
_entity_poly.type
_entity_poly.pdbx_seq_one_letter_code
_entity_poly.pdbx_strand_id
1 'polypeptide(L)' 'MKEKCWVWFKGTASWRPGFVASPSPKPDHVLVEAMEFVPCTLPLWRVAYKEPADLKQAPVVPDGAVWKA' A
#
# COMPACT_ATOMS: atom_id res chain seq x y z
N MET A 1 -3.18 -14.08 8.02
CA MET A 1 -2.29 -14.32 6.86
C MET A 1 -1.51 -13.02 6.64
N LYS A 2 -0.20 -13.11 6.50
CA LYS A 2 0.70 -11.96 6.28
C LYS A 2 1.29 -12.14 4.89
N GLU A 3 1.05 -11.21 3.98
CA GLU A 3 1.47 -11.33 2.59
C GLU A 3 2.43 -10.21 2.22
N LYS A 4 3.50 -10.55 1.52
CA LYS A 4 4.45 -9.55 1.01
C LYS A 4 3.74 -8.69 -0.03
N CYS A 5 3.86 -7.38 0.13
CA CYS A 5 3.18 -6.40 -0.68
C CYS A 5 4.10 -5.23 -1.05
N TRP A 6 3.66 -4.52 -2.06
CA TRP A 6 4.23 -3.27 -2.52
C TRP A 6 3.32 -2.13 -2.08
N VAL A 7 3.92 -1.02 -1.68
CA VAL A 7 3.18 0.18 -1.25
C VAL A 7 3.51 1.33 -2.18
N TRP A 8 2.48 2.04 -2.62
CA TRP A 8 2.64 3.23 -3.45
C TRP A 8 2.99 4.46 -2.61
N PHE A 9 4.13 5.09 -2.88
CA PHE A 9 4.56 6.33 -2.25
C PHE A 9 4.28 7.52 -3.18
N LYS A 10 3.35 8.39 -2.79
CA LYS A 10 3.06 9.64 -3.53
C LYS A 10 4.25 10.59 -3.55
N GLY A 11 5.02 10.67 -2.47
CA GLY A 11 6.18 11.57 -2.37
C GLY A 11 7.26 11.26 -3.42
N THR A 12 7.50 9.96 -3.68
CA THR A 12 8.47 9.52 -4.70
C THR A 12 7.82 9.06 -6.00
N ALA A 13 6.49 9.14 -6.10
CA ALA A 13 5.67 8.58 -7.17
C ALA A 13 6.15 7.18 -7.59
N SER A 14 6.35 6.29 -6.61
CA SER A 14 6.88 4.95 -6.88
C SER A 14 6.37 3.86 -5.95
N TRP A 15 6.28 2.64 -6.48
CA TRP A 15 6.04 1.42 -5.72
C TRP A 15 7.31 1.01 -4.97
N ARG A 16 7.16 0.72 -3.68
CA ARG A 16 8.24 0.24 -2.81
C ARG A 16 7.96 -1.18 -2.35
N PRO A 17 8.90 -2.12 -2.51
CA PRO A 17 8.80 -3.47 -1.97
C PRO A 17 9.14 -3.48 -0.48
N GLY A 18 9.03 -4.65 0.15
CA GLY A 18 9.47 -4.87 1.54
C GLY A 18 8.40 -4.64 2.60
N PHE A 19 7.15 -4.44 2.18
CA PHE A 19 6.01 -4.32 3.09
C PHE A 19 5.30 -5.67 3.21
N VAL A 20 4.64 -5.87 4.35
CA VAL A 20 3.81 -7.03 4.63
C VAL A 20 2.42 -6.51 4.96
N ALA A 21 1.44 -6.84 4.13
CA ALA A 21 0.05 -6.50 4.40
C ALA A 21 -0.62 -7.57 5.25
N SER A 22 -1.41 -7.09 6.21
CA SER A 22 -2.28 -7.86 7.09
C SER A 22 -3.70 -7.28 7.02
N PRO A 23 -4.74 -8.10 7.25
CA PRO A 23 -6.12 -7.62 7.27
C PRO A 23 -6.31 -6.55 8.36
N SER A 24 -6.93 -5.43 8.00
CA SER A 24 -7.31 -4.37 8.94
C SER A 24 -8.78 -4.54 9.35
N PRO A 25 -9.19 -4.16 10.57
CA PRO A 25 -10.60 -4.07 10.95
C PRO A 25 -11.37 -2.99 10.16
N LYS A 26 -10.67 -2.10 9.45
CA LYS A 26 -11.28 -1.06 8.64
C LYS A 26 -11.55 -1.56 7.21
N PRO A 27 -12.77 -1.40 6.68
CA PRO A 27 -13.10 -1.81 5.32
C PRO A 27 -12.22 -1.08 4.30
N ASP A 28 -11.83 -1.79 3.24
CA ASP A 28 -10.95 -1.30 2.16
C ASP A 28 -9.55 -0.86 2.60
N HIS A 29 -9.13 -1.26 3.80
CA HIS A 29 -7.79 -0.97 4.31
C HIS A 29 -7.06 -2.23 4.74
N VAL A 30 -5.75 -2.13 4.73
CA VAL A 30 -4.82 -3.16 5.17
C VAL A 30 -3.77 -2.55 6.06
N LEU A 31 -3.41 -3.29 7.09
CA LEU A 31 -2.29 -2.93 7.95
C LEU A 31 -1.02 -3.35 7.22
N VAL A 32 -0.21 -2.39 6.80
CA VAL A 32 1.11 -2.65 6.25
C VAL A 32 2.16 -2.48 7.33
N GLU A 33 3.05 -3.45 7.44
CA GLU A 33 4.17 -3.45 8.36
C GLU A 33 5.45 -3.68 7.55
N ALA A 34 6.52 -2.96 7.84
CA ALA A 34 7.83 -3.22 7.28
C ALA A 34 8.89 -3.08 8.37
N MET A 35 10.04 -3.74 8.18
CA MET A 35 11.07 -3.77 9.21
C MET A 35 11.71 -2.39 9.48
N GLU A 36 11.68 -1.51 8.47
CA GLU A 36 12.24 -0.15 8.50
C GLU A 36 11.18 0.95 8.59
N PHE A 37 9.89 0.61 8.62
CA PHE A 37 8.80 1.59 8.63
C PHE A 37 7.82 1.34 9.77
N VAL A 38 7.20 2.43 10.24
CA VAL A 38 6.12 2.35 11.23
C VAL A 38 4.93 1.59 10.61
N PRO A 39 4.35 0.61 11.32
CA PRO A 39 3.17 -0.08 10.85
C PRO A 39 2.00 0.90 10.71
N CYS A 40 1.43 0.96 9.52
CA CYS A 40 0.41 1.94 9.17
C CYS A 40 -0.75 1.26 8.42
N THR A 41 -1.96 1.81 8.57
CA THR A 41 -3.13 1.30 7.85
C THR A 41 -3.29 2.07 6.54
N LEU A 42 -3.14 1.37 5.42
CA LEU A 42 -3.25 1.94 4.08
C LEU A 42 -4.46 1.39 3.34
N PRO A 43 -5.07 2.16 2.44
CA PRO A 43 -6.15 1.65 1.61
C PRO A 43 -5.63 0.62 0.60
N LEU A 44 -6.48 -0.35 0.25
CA LEU A 44 -6.14 -1.46 -0.66
C LEU A 44 -5.62 -0.99 -2.02
N TRP A 45 -6.18 0.08 -2.58
CA TRP A 45 -5.71 0.63 -3.87
C TRP A 45 -4.26 1.12 -3.82
N ARG A 46 -3.72 1.43 -2.64
CA ARG A 46 -2.34 1.88 -2.46
C ARG A 46 -1.37 0.72 -2.24
N VAL A 47 -1.87 -0.51 -2.21
CA VAL A 47 -1.12 -1.73 -1.93
C VAL A 47 -1.25 -2.68 -3.11
N ALA A 48 -0.13 -3.21 -3.58
CA ALA A 48 -0.10 -4.21 -4.63
C ALA A 48 0.52 -5.50 -4.09
N TYR A 49 -0.24 -6.58 -4.09
CA TYR A 49 0.23 -7.91 -3.66
C TYR A 49 1.13 -8.58 -4.70
N LYS A 50 1.06 -8.11 -5.94
CA LYS A 50 1.91 -8.55 -7.04
C LYS A 50 2.89 -7.44 -7.38
N GLU A 51 4.07 -7.83 -7.85
CA GLU A 51 5.05 -6.90 -8.39
C GLU A 51 4.43 -6.12 -9.57
N PRO A 52 4.29 -4.79 -9.47
CA PRO A 52 3.79 -3.99 -10.57
C PRO A 52 4.85 -3.93 -11.68
N ALA A 53 4.43 -4.19 -12.92
CA ALA A 53 5.32 -4.11 -14.08
C ALA A 53 5.97 -2.71 -14.23
N ASP A 54 5.21 -1.68 -13.84
CA ASP A 54 5.65 -0.30 -13.85
C ASP A 54 5.70 0.27 -12.43
N LEU A 55 6.91 0.38 -11.88
CA LEU A 55 7.15 0.95 -10.55
C LEU A 55 6.74 2.43 -10.44
N LYS A 56 6.56 3.13 -11.57
CA LYS A 56 6.13 4.54 -11.64
C LYS A 56 4.67 4.71 -12.02
N GLN A 57 3.96 3.62 -12.29
CA GLN A 57 2.54 3.69 -12.62
C GLN A 57 1.74 3.83 -11.33
N ALA A 58 1.07 4.97 -11.18
CA ALA A 58 0.19 5.19 -10.04
C ALA A 58 -0.96 4.16 -10.02
N PRO A 59 -1.39 3.71 -8.84
CA PRO A 59 -2.58 2.88 -8.73
C PRO A 59 -3.83 3.64 -9.18
N VAL A 60 -4.88 2.89 -9.51
CA VAL A 60 -6.20 3.46 -9.78
C VAL A 60 -6.76 4.01 -8.46
N VAL A 61 -6.65 5.32 -8.28
CA VAL A 61 -7.18 6.02 -7.12
C VAL A 61 -8.69 6.21 -7.33
N PRO A 62 -9.56 5.68 -6.45
CA PRO A 62 -10.99 5.93 -6.56
C PRO A 62 -11.32 7.41 -6.37
N ASP A 63 -12.34 7.91 -7.06
CA ASP A 63 -12.79 9.31 -6.96
C ASP A 63 -13.24 9.59 -5.51
N GLY A 64 -12.63 10.59 -4.86
CA GLY A 64 -12.84 10.87 -3.43
C GLY A 64 -11.97 10.07 -2.44
N ALA A 65 -10.93 9.37 -2.91
CA ALA A 65 -10.05 8.61 -2.02
C ALA A 65 -9.41 9.49 -0.94
N VAL A 66 -9.68 9.16 0.33
CA VAL A 66 -9.08 9.84 1.48
C VAL A 66 -7.64 9.35 1.66
N TRP A 67 -6.68 10.22 1.33
CA TRP A 67 -5.28 10.04 1.70
C TRP A 67 -5.16 10.36 3.19
N LYS A 68 -5.30 9.34 4.06
CA LYS A 68 -4.86 9.52 5.44
C LYS A 68 -3.33 9.51 5.45
N ALA A 69 -2.78 10.66 5.83
CA ALA A 69 -1.36 10.89 6.08
C ALA A 69 -0.90 10.10 7.31
#